data_AF-A0A524GFR5-F1
#
_entry.id   AF-A0A524GFR5-F1
#
_cell.length_a   1.000
_cell.length_b   1.000
_cell.length_c   1.000
_cell.angle_alpha   90.00
_cell.angle_beta   90.00
_cell.angle_gamma   90.00
#
_symmetry.space_group_name_H-M   'P 1'
#
loop_
_entity.id
_entity.type
_entity.pdbx_description
1 polymer ?
#
loop_
_entity_poly.entity_id
_entity_poly.type
_entity_poly.pdbx_seq_one_letter_code
_entity_poly.pdbx_strand_id
1 'polypeptide(L)' 'MSKPTPIRKLLESLISAKGWKGRVELHKVFEFWDDLVGPDIARQAQPHVIRKTILWVRVSDSVWMQQLHLLKVMIL' A
#
# COMPACT_ATOMS: atom_id res chain seq x y z
N MET A 1 -9.13 25.28 30.87
CA MET A 1 -8.21 24.14 30.66
C MET A 1 -8.62 23.44 29.37
N SER A 2 -7.77 23.45 28.34
CA SER A 2 -8.09 22.90 27.01
C SER A 2 -8.09 21.38 27.07
N LYS A 3 -9.21 20.74 26.69
CA LYS A 3 -9.31 19.28 26.61
C LYS A 3 -8.36 18.78 25.49
N PRO A 4 -7.60 17.69 25.70
CA PRO A 4 -6.74 17.14 24.66
C PRO A 4 -7.61 16.72 23.48
N THR A 5 -7.24 17.20 22.29
CA THR A 5 -7.94 16.80 21.06
C THR A 5 -7.46 15.40 20.66
N PRO A 6 -8.36 14.46 20.32
CA PRO A 6 -7.95 13.14 19.87
C PRO A 6 -7.00 13.24 18.67
N ILE A 7 -5.87 12.52 18.74
CA ILE A 7 -4.84 12.53 17.68
C ILE A 7 -5.42 12.19 16.31
N ARG A 8 -6.42 11.30 16.26
CA ARG A 8 -7.16 10.93 15.06
C ARG A 8 -7.80 12.15 14.38
N LYS A 9 -8.50 13.00 15.14
CA LYS A 9 -9.20 14.17 14.60
C LYS A 9 -8.21 15.23 14.07
N LEU A 10 -7.07 15.38 14.75
CA LEU A 10 -5.98 16.23 14.29
C LEU A 10 -5.34 15.68 13.00
N LEU A 11 -5.10 14.37 12.94
CA LEU A 11 -4.52 13.70 11.78
C LEU A 11 -5.45 13.78 10.56
N GLU A 12 -6.75 13.54 10.73
CA GLU A 12 -7.76 13.66 9.67
C GLU A 12 -7.83 15.10 9.12
N SER A 13 -7.72 16.10 10.00
CA SER A 13 -7.67 17.52 9.62
C SER A 13 -6.40 17.85 8.82
N LEU A 14 -5.24 17.38 9.26
CA LEU A 14 -3.95 17.59 8.57
C LEU A 14 -3.89 16.88 7.21
N ILE A 15 -4.38 15.64 7.13
CA ILE A 15 -4.47 14.87 5.87
C ILE A 15 -5.35 15.60 4.86
N SER A 16 -6.49 16.11 5.31
CA SER A 16 -7.43 16.85 4.46
C SER A 16 -6.86 18.19 4.02
N ALA A 17 -6.26 18.96 4.94
CA ALA A 17 -5.68 20.27 4.65
C ALA A 17 -4.46 20.20 3.70
N LYS A 18 -3.70 19.11 3.73
CA LYS A 18 -2.53 18.89 2.86
C LYS A 18 -2.87 18.21 1.52
N GLY A 19 -4.14 17.88 1.27
CA GLY A 19 -4.54 17.14 0.06
C GLY A 19 -3.95 15.72 -0.01
N TRP A 20 -3.60 15.13 1.13
CA TRP A 20 -2.92 13.83 1.21
C TRP A 20 -3.87 12.63 1.17
N LYS A 21 -5.19 12.85 1.02
CA LYS A 21 -6.18 11.77 0.95
C LYS A 21 -5.76 10.67 -0.04
N GLY A 22 -5.40 11.02 -1.27
CA GLY A 22 -4.98 10.04 -2.27
C GLY A 22 -3.71 9.27 -1.88
N ARG A 23 -2.76 9.90 -1.18
CA ARG A 23 -1.55 9.21 -0.69
C ARG A 23 -1.87 8.25 0.46
N VAL A 24 -2.79 8.63 1.34
CA VAL A 24 -3.28 7.78 2.43
C VAL A 24 -4.09 6.60 1.87
N GLU A 25 -4.86 6.82 0.80
CA GLU A 25 -5.57 5.74 0.12
C GLU A 25 -4.62 4.73 -0.54
N LEU A 26 -3.50 5.18 -1.12
CA LEU A 26 -2.47 4.26 -1.62
C LEU A 26 -1.95 3.33 -0.52
N HIS A 27 -1.91 3.77 0.74
CA HIS A 27 -1.49 2.92 1.86
C HIS A 27 -2.51 1.83 2.24
N LYS A 28 -3.77 1.91 1.80
CA LYS A 28 -4.74 0.81 1.99
C LYS A 28 -4.30 -0.47 1.29
N VAL A 29 -3.43 -0.38 0.28
CA VAL A 29 -2.90 -1.55 -0.42
C VAL A 29 -2.14 -2.50 0.52
N PHE A 30 -1.59 -2.00 1.63
CA PHE A 30 -0.92 -2.85 2.63
C PHE A 30 -1.91 -3.62 3.51
N GLU A 31 -3.13 -3.11 3.67
CA GLU A 31 -4.17 -3.73 4.50
C GLU A 31 -4.90 -4.84 3.74
N PHE A 32 -5.21 -4.61 2.47
CA PHE A 32 -5.98 -5.53 1.63
C PHE A 32 -5.12 -6.25 0.58
N TRP A 33 -3.80 -6.32 0.77
CA TRP A 33 -2.88 -6.91 -0.22
C TRP A 33 -3.27 -8.35 -0.56
N ASP A 34 -3.45 -9.19 0.47
CA ASP A 34 -3.69 -10.62 0.30
C ASP A 34 -5.01 -10.89 -0.45
N ASP A 35 -6.04 -10.08 -0.17
CA ASP A 35 -7.32 -10.12 -0.89
C ASP A 35 -7.18 -9.65 -2.35
N LEU A 36 -6.32 -8.65 -2.59
CA LEU A 36 -6.09 -8.07 -3.91
C LEU A 36 -5.35 -9.03 -4.85
N VAL A 37 -4.30 -9.70 -4.36
CA VAL A 37 -3.44 -10.56 -5.18
C VAL A 37 -3.74 -12.06 -5.05
N GLY A 38 -4.51 -12.44 -4.03
CA GLY A 38 -4.81 -13.82 -3.70
C GLY A 38 -3.69 -14.52 -2.92
N PRO A 39 -4.00 -15.65 -2.27
CA PRO A 39 -3.12 -16.29 -1.28
C PRO A 39 -1.80 -16.82 -1.87
N ASP A 40 -1.78 -17.23 -3.13
CA ASP A 40 -0.58 -17.79 -3.77
C ASP A 40 0.47 -16.71 -4.02
N ILE A 41 0.04 -15.56 -4.53
CA ILE A 41 0.92 -14.41 -4.76
C ILE A 41 1.30 -13.78 -3.43
N ALA A 42 0.35 -13.61 -2.52
CA ALA A 42 0.59 -13.03 -1.20
C ALA A 42 1.68 -13.75 -0.41
N ARG A 43 1.71 -15.09 -0.48
CA ARG A 43 2.73 -15.90 0.19
C ARG A 43 4.15 -15.60 -0.29
N GLN A 44 4.29 -15.11 -1.52
CA GLN A 44 5.56 -15.03 -2.24
C GLN A 44 5.97 -13.58 -2.51
N ALA A 45 5.01 -12.66 -2.42
CA ALA A 45 5.18 -11.26 -2.74
C ALA A 45 4.37 -10.41 -1.76
N GLN A 46 5.04 -9.47 -1.09
CA GLN A 46 4.43 -8.61 -0.07
C GLN A 46 4.80 -7.14 -0.32
N PRO A 47 3.87 -6.20 -0.06
CA PRO A 47 4.11 -4.79 -0.29
C PRO A 47 5.15 -4.30 0.70
N HIS A 48 6.21 -3.67 0.21
CA HIS A 48 7.33 -3.23 1.04
C HIS A 48 7.28 -1.73 1.33
N VAL A 49 7.16 -0.90 0.29
CA VAL A 49 7.14 0.56 0.45
C VAL A 49 6.49 1.23 -0.75
N ILE A 50 5.74 2.31 -0.52
CA ILE A 50 5.29 3.20 -1.59
C ILE A 50 6.22 4.40 -1.65
N ARG A 51 6.85 4.62 -2.81
CA ARG A 51 7.65 5.81 -3.08
C ARG A 51 6.96 6.63 -4.15
N LYS A 52 6.47 7.81 -3.75
CA LYS A 52 5.61 8.69 -4.57
C LYS A 52 4.31 7.98 -4.96
N THR A 53 4.31 7.29 -6.10
CA THR A 53 3.17 6.57 -6.68
C THR A 53 3.55 5.14 -7.09
N ILE A 54 4.79 4.70 -6.81
CA ILE A 54 5.28 3.38 -7.17
C ILE A 54 5.28 2.51 -5.91
N LEU A 55 4.53 1.41 -5.96
CA LEU A 55 4.58 0.36 -4.95
C LEU A 55 5.76 -0.57 -5.24
N TRP A 56 6.65 -0.68 -4.27
CA TRP A 56 7.74 -1.65 -4.26
C TRP A 56 7.28 -2.90 -3.53
N VAL A 57 7.43 -4.04 -4.18
CA VAL A 57 7.02 -5.35 -3.67
C VAL A 57 8.27 -6.17 -3.40
N ARG A 58 8.36 -6.74 -2.21
CA ARG A 58 9.40 -7.73 -1.89
C ARG A 58 8.90 -9.08 -2.34
N VAL A 59 9.76 -9.84 -3.01
CA VAL A 59 9.51 -11.23 -3.39
C VAL A 59 10.41 -12.18 -2.60
N SER A 60 10.00 -13.44 -2.48
CA SER A 60 10.80 -14.52 -1.89
C SER A 60 12.11 -14.71 -2.65
N ASP A 61 12.04 -14.88 -3.97
CA ASP A 61 13.19 -15.17 -4.83
C ASP A 61 13.10 -14.49 -6.21
N SER A 62 14.21 -14.54 -6.96
CA SER A 62 14.31 -13.96 -8.32
C SER A 62 13.32 -14.57 -9.33
N VAL A 63 12.93 -15.83 -9.14
CA VAL A 63 11.90 -16.50 -9.97
C VAL A 63 10.55 -15.80 -9.85
N TRP A 64 10.14 -15.45 -8.62
CA TRP A 64 8.89 -14.72 -8.39
C TRP A 64 8.92 -13.30 -8.94
N MET A 65 10.09 -12.67 -8.99
CA MET A 65 10.25 -11.39 -9.69
C MET A 65 9.91 -11.51 -11.18
N GLN A 66 10.41 -12.55 -11.86
CA GLN A 66 10.09 -12.80 -13.26
C GLN A 66 8.62 -13.17 -13.46
N GLN A 67 8.07 -14.02 -12.62
CA GLN A 67 6.67 -14.43 -12.70
C GLN A 67 5.73 -13.23 -12.55
N LEU A 68 5.95 -12.35 -11.57
CA LEU A 68 5.17 -11.12 -11.42
C LEU A 68 5.34 -10.18 -12.62
N HIS A 69 6.54 -10.11 -13.20
CA HIS A 69 6.77 -9.30 -14.40
C HIS A 69 5.96 -9.80 -15.59
N LEU A 70 5.85 -11.12 -15.78
CA LEU A 70 5.02 -11.74 -16.80
C LEU A 70 3.53 -11.53 -16.53
N LEU A 71 3.09 -11.69 -15.26
CA LEU A 71 1.70 -11.46 -14.86
C LEU A 71 1.27 -10.00 -15.02
N LYS A 72 2.19 -9.04 -14.85
CA LYS A 72 1.92 -7.61 -15.06
C LYS A 72 1.36 -7.32 -16.45
N VAL A 73 1.74 -8.11 -17.46
CA VAL A 73 1.27 -7.96 -18.85
C VAL A 73 -0.22 -8.31 -18.99
N MET A 74 -0.80 -9.09 -18.06
CA MET A 74 -2.22 -9.47 -18.10
C MET A 74 -3.13 -8.52 -17.30
N ILE A 75 -2.55 -7.64 -16.46
CA ILE A 75 -3.28 -6.78 -15.52
C ILE A 75 -3.38 -5.33 -16.04
N LEU A 76 -2.58 -4.96 -17.05
CA LEU A 76 -2.64 -3.68 -17.76
C LEU A 76 -3.40 -3.83 -19.08
#